data_AF-A0A810L0M1-F1
#
_entry.id   AF-A0A810L0M1-F1
#
_cell.length_a   1.000
_cell.length_b   1.000
_cell.length_c   1.000
_cell.angle_alpha   90.00
_cell.angle_beta   90.00
_cell.angle_gamma   90.00
#
_symmetry.space_group_name_H-M   'P 1'
#
loop_
_entity.id
_entity.type
_entity.pdbx_description
1 polymer ?
#
loop_
_entity_poly.entity_id
_entity_poly.type
_entity_poly.pdbx_seq_one_letter_code
_entity_poly.pdbx_strand_id
1 'polypeptide(L)' 'MSIVEEPMLRVVRGEPTAEELAALVTAIASVRAGAPAAAPAPPPLWRDPAARLGMTRRGPLAWPTSARPR' A
#
# COMPACT_ATOMS: atom_id res chain seq x y z
N MET A 1 -13.66 29.56 -13.79
CA MET A 1 -12.94 28.87 -12.69
C MET A 1 -13.11 27.37 -12.92
N SER A 2 -12.28 26.74 -13.75
CA SER A 2 -12.37 25.29 -13.97
C SER A 2 -11.73 24.60 -12.76
N ILE A 3 -12.51 23.85 -12.00
CA ILE A 3 -11.97 22.86 -11.07
C ILE A 3 -11.27 21.81 -11.92
N VAL A 4 -9.95 21.91 -12.05
CA VAL A 4 -9.18 20.82 -12.64
C VAL A 4 -9.01 19.83 -11.50
N GLU A 5 -9.92 18.86 -11.41
CA GLU A 5 -9.70 17.71 -10.53
C GLU A 5 -8.44 16.98 -10.99
N GLU A 6 -7.59 16.60 -10.04
CA GLU A 6 -6.43 15.77 -10.35
C GLU A 6 -6.90 14.41 -10.89
N PRO A 7 -6.46 14.00 -12.08
CA PRO A 7 -6.93 12.77 -12.69
C PRO A 7 -6.45 11.57 -11.87
N MET A 8 -7.38 10.66 -11.52
CA MET A 8 -7.07 9.45 -10.75
C MET A 8 -6.12 8.49 -11.50
N LEU A 9 -6.07 8.57 -12.83
CA LEU A 9 -5.18 7.81 -13.72
C LEU A 9 -4.63 8.72 -14.81
N ARG A 10 -3.34 8.57 -15.13
CA ARG A 10 -2.66 9.31 -16.20
C ARG A 10 -1.86 8.36 -17.07
N VAL A 11 -2.10 8.40 -18.38
CA VAL A 11 -1.24 7.72 -19.36
C VAL A 11 0.06 8.52 -19.51
N VAL A 12 1.18 7.88 -19.18
CA VAL A 12 2.51 8.51 -19.27
C VAL A 12 3.17 8.23 -20.62
N ARG A 13 2.82 7.11 -21.27
CA ARG A 13 3.38 6.67 -22.55
C ARG A 13 2.39 5.79 -23.31
N GLY A 14 2.40 5.91 -24.64
CA GLY A 14 1.52 5.17 -25.54
C GLY A 14 0.18 5.87 -25.73
N GLU A 15 -0.56 5.44 -26.75
CA GLU A 15 -1.91 5.90 -27.04
C GLU A 15 -2.85 4.69 -26.98
N PRO A 16 -3.40 4.35 -25.80
CA PRO A 16 -4.29 3.20 -25.67
C PRO A 16 -5.57 3.43 -26.45
N THR A 17 -6.14 2.36 -27.00
CA THR A 17 -7.47 2.45 -27.60
C THR A 17 -8.53 2.68 -26.52
N ALA A 18 -9.72 3.13 -26.94
CA ALA A 18 -10.84 3.34 -26.03
C ALA A 18 -11.23 2.04 -25.31
N GLU A 19 -11.16 0.91 -26.01
CA GLU A 19 -11.45 -0.42 -25.48
C GLU A 19 -10.44 -0.84 -24.42
N GLU A 20 -9.14 -0.62 -24.66
CA GLU A 20 -8.07 -0.93 -23.70
C GLU A 20 -8.20 -0.08 -22.43
N LEU A 21 -8.49 1.22 -22.59
CA LEU A 21 -8.69 2.10 -21.46
C LEU A 21 -9.93 1.71 -20.65
N ALA A 22 -11.03 1.35 -21.31
CA ALA A 22 -12.24 0.87 -20.65
C ALA A 22 -11.96 -0.43 -19.87
N ALA A 23 -11.27 -1.39 -20.48
CA ALA A 23 -10.91 -2.65 -19.83
C ALA A 23 -10.05 -2.42 -18.58
N LEU A 24 -9.08 -1.49 -18.64
CA LEU A 24 -8.25 -1.13 -17.49
C LEU A 24 -9.08 -0.52 -16.36
N VAL A 25 -9.95 0.44 -16.66
CA VAL A 25 -10.80 1.09 -15.65
C VAL A 25 -11.73 0.07 -15.01
N THR A 26 -12.35 -0.82 -15.80
CA THR A 26 -13.21 -1.90 -15.30
C THR A 26 -12.45 -2.86 -14.40
N ALA A 27 -11.22 -3.24 -14.75
CA ALA A 27 -10.38 -4.10 -13.92
C ALA A 27 -10.03 -3.45 -12.57
N ILE A 28 -9.72 -2.15 -12.56
CA ILE A 28 -9.43 -1.43 -11.31
C ILE A 28 -10.69 -1.33 -10.43
N ALA A 29 -11.85 -1.03 -11.05
CA ALA A 29 -13.11 -0.94 -10.34
C ALA A 29 -13.54 -2.29 -9.74
N SER A 30 -13.36 -3.39 -10.46
CA SER A 30 -13.75 -4.73 -9.99
C SER A 30 -12.90 -5.20 -8.81
N VAL A 31 -11.59 -4.92 -8.81
CA VAL A 31 -10.71 -5.18 -7.66
C VAL A 31 -11.18 -4.40 -6.42
N ARG A 32 -11.61 -3.15 -6.58
CA ARG A 32 -12.11 -2.33 -5.47
C ARG A 32 -13.47 -2.79 -4.95
N ALA A 33 -14.36 -3.25 -5.84
CA ALA A 33 -15.70 -3.69 -5.46
C ALA A 33 -15.69 -4.97 -4.60
N GLY A 34 -14.70 -5.86 -4.81
CA GLY A 34 -14.57 -7.12 -4.07
C GLY A 34 -13.71 -7.05 -2.81
N ALA A 35 -13.07 -5.92 -2.52
CA ALA A 35 -12.18 -5.80 -1.37
C ALA A 35 -13.01 -5.59 -0.09
N PRO A 36 -12.98 -6.52 0.88
CA PRO A 36 -13.50 -6.21 2.22
C PRO A 36 -12.71 -5.03 2.77
N ALA A 37 -13.38 -4.16 3.55
CA ALA A 37 -12.72 -3.03 4.20
C ALA A 37 -11.48 -3.55 4.95
N ALA A 38 -10.30 -3.22 4.44
CA ALA A 38 -9.06 -3.74 4.99
C ALA A 38 -8.94 -3.24 6.43
N ALA A 39 -8.81 -4.17 7.38
CA ALA A 39 -8.37 -3.81 8.72
C ALA A 39 -7.07 -3.00 8.59
N PRO A 40 -6.87 -1.94 9.41
CA PRO A 40 -5.68 -1.11 9.30
C PRO A 40 -4.45 -2.00 9.35
N ALA A 41 -3.63 -1.95 8.29
CA ALA A 41 -2.42 -2.72 8.23
C ALA A 41 -1.53 -2.32 9.43
N PRO A 42 -0.89 -3.30 10.10
CA PRO A 42 0.06 -2.96 11.16
C PRO A 42 1.13 -2.02 10.59
N PRO A 43 1.54 -0.98 11.33
CA PRO A 43 2.53 -0.04 10.85
C PRO A 43 3.81 -0.80 10.48
N PRO A 44 4.43 -0.47 9.34
CA PRO A 44 5.55 -1.25 8.88
C PRO A 44 6.75 -1.06 9.81
N LEU A 45 7.46 -2.15 10.10
CA LEU A 45 8.55 -2.15 11.09
C LEU A 45 9.67 -1.13 10.78
N TRP A 46 9.88 -0.76 9.51
CA TRP A 46 10.85 0.28 9.12
C TRP A 46 10.48 1.70 9.62
N ARG A 47 9.21 1.93 9.96
CA ARG A 47 8.74 3.18 10.60
C ARG A 47 8.89 3.16 12.12
N ASP A 48 9.17 2.01 12.75
CA ASP A 48 9.39 1.93 14.19
C ASP A 48 10.76 2.54 14.56
N PRO A 49 10.81 3.63 15.36
CA PRO A 49 12.07 4.20 15.81
C PRO A 49 12.92 3.20 16.60
N ALA A 50 12.31 2.27 17.35
CA ALA A 50 13.03 1.24 18.06
C ALA A 50 13.72 0.26 17.10
N ALA A 51 13.08 -0.07 15.96
CA ALA A 51 13.67 -0.90 14.93
C ALA A 51 14.86 -0.21 14.24
N ARG A 52 14.79 1.12 14.02
CA ARG A 52 15.89 1.92 13.46
C ARG A 52 17.10 2.00 14.39
N LEU A 53 16.86 2.07 15.69
CA LEU A 53 17.89 2.16 16.71
C LEU A 53 18.41 0.78 17.16
N GLY A 54 17.93 -0.31 16.55
CA GLY A 54 18.30 -1.68 16.94
C GLY A 54 17.89 -2.03 18.38
N MET A 55 16.91 -1.31 18.93
CA MET A 55 16.47 -1.47 20.31
C MET A 55 15.51 -2.65 20.41
N THR A 56 15.90 -3.68 21.15
CA THR A 56 14.98 -4.74 21.55
C THR A 56 14.04 -4.21 22.64
N ARG A 57 12.73 -4.43 22.51
CA ARG A 57 11.76 -4.10 23.58
C ARG A 57 12.14 -4.87 24.84
N ARG A 58 12.28 -4.18 25.98
CA ARG A 58 12.54 -4.82 27.27
C ARG A 58 11.26 -5.54 27.74
N GLY A 59 11.37 -6.80 28.14
CA GLY A 59 10.25 -7.57 28.67
C GLY A 59 10.45 -9.09 28.59
N PRO A 60 9.56 -9.90 29.17
CA PRO A 60 9.69 -11.37 29.22
C PRO A 60 9.82 -12.04 27.84
N LEU A 61 9.34 -11.36 26.78
CA LEU A 61 9.37 -11.84 25.39
C LEU A 61 10.44 -11.15 24.52
N ALA A 62 11.42 -10.49 25.14
CA ALA A 62 12.50 -9.78 24.44
C ALA A 62 13.54 -10.72 23.80
N TRP A 63 13.93 -11.78 24.52
CA TRP A 63 14.94 -12.73 24.05
C TRP A 63 14.44 -13.75 23.01
N PRO A 64 13.16 -14.19 22.98
CA PRO A 64 12.68 -15.09 21.92
C PRO A 64 12.53 -14.39 20.57
N THR A 65 12.34 -13.07 20.58
CA THR A 65 12.16 -12.27 19.35
C THR A 65 13.48 -11.86 18.71
N SER A 66 14.60 -11.85 19.45
CA SER A 66 15.93 -11.54 18.90
C SER A 66 16.50 -12.63 17.99
N ALA A 67 16.04 -13.88 18.14
CA ALA A 67 16.50 -15.02 17.33
C ALA A 67 15.73 -15.21 16.02
N ARG A 68 14.71 -14.37 15.72
CA ARG A 68 13.94 -14.48 14.49
C ARG A 68 14.69 -13.83 13.31
N PRO A 69 14.61 -14.42 12.09
CA PRO A 69 15.11 -13.76 10.89
C PRO A 69 14.45 -12.40 10.70
N ARG A 70 15.23 -11.39 10.27
CA ARG A 70 14.73 -10.06 9.94
C ARG A 70 14.13 -10.02 8.54
#